data_AF-A0AA90Y4B3-F1
#
_entry.id   AF-A0AA90Y4B3-F1
#
_cell.length_a   1.000
_cell.length_b   1.000
_cell.length_c   1.000
_cell.angle_alpha   90.00
_cell.angle_beta   90.00
_cell.angle_gamma   90.00
#
_symmetry.space_group_name_H-M   'P 1'
#
loop_
_entity.id
_entity.type
_entity.pdbx_description
1 polymer ?
#
loop_
_entity_poly.entity_id
_entity_poly.type
_entity_poly.pdbx_seq_one_letter_code
_entity_poly.pdbx_strand_id
1 'polypeptide(L)'
;MMLSLGLFVFMRQTTPYQSMGRNIDYRWPTNSRVGLRPSAQFLGVDSEKITLSGVLLPELTGGRLSLLALEAMADQGKAWPLVEGSGMIYGMFVIESLSQTGALFFEDGSARRIEFTLNLLRVDESLTAMFGDLQQQADELLGKATEMTGKAQTAIGGFFS
;
A
#
# COMPACT_ATOMS: atom_id res chain seq x y z
N MET A 1 -8.50 13.24 3.92
CA MET A 1 -7.65 12.08 3.57
C MET A 1 -7.58 11.18 4.79
N MET A 2 -7.76 9.86 4.63
CA MET A 2 -7.73 8.91 5.76
C MET A 2 -6.38 8.20 5.84
N LEU A 3 -5.88 7.72 4.70
CA LEU A 3 -4.64 6.98 4.57
C LEU A 3 -4.11 7.20 3.14
N SER A 4 -2.81 7.08 2.93
CA SER A 4 -2.19 7.02 1.61
C SER A 4 -1.19 5.88 1.55
N LEU A 5 -1.30 5.06 0.51
CA LEU A 5 -0.32 4.03 0.15
C LEU A 5 0.39 4.50 -1.11
N GLY A 6 1.60 5.04 -0.97
CA GLY A 6 2.30 5.71 -2.06
C GLY A 6 1.48 6.87 -2.62
N LEU A 7 1.17 6.80 -3.92
CA LEU A 7 0.34 7.81 -4.61
C LEU A 7 -1.17 7.55 -4.47
N PHE A 8 -1.57 6.38 -3.96
CA PHE A 8 -2.97 6.03 -3.81
C PHE A 8 -3.52 6.58 -2.50
N VAL A 9 -4.54 7.45 -2.58
CA VAL A 9 -5.14 8.10 -1.43
C VAL A 9 -6.49 7.49 -1.10
N PHE A 10 -6.61 6.94 0.11
CA PHE A 10 -7.87 6.50 0.68
C PHE A 10 -8.64 7.72 1.18
N MET A 11 -9.75 8.02 0.51
CA MET A 11 -10.67 9.08 0.88
C MET A 11 -12.11 8.63 0.64
N ARG A 12 -13.08 9.35 1.22
CA ARG A 12 -14.50 9.04 1.07
C ARG A 12 -14.99 9.00 -0.39
N GLN A 13 -14.28 9.65 -1.30
CA GLN A 13 -14.60 9.73 -2.72
C GLN A 13 -13.91 8.65 -3.58
N THR A 14 -13.03 7.83 -2.99
CA THR A 14 -12.32 6.74 -3.68
C THR A 14 -12.64 5.41 -3.02
N THR A 15 -11.87 5.05 -2.00
CA THR A 15 -12.03 3.81 -1.23
C THR A 15 -11.96 4.11 0.26
N PRO A 16 -13.06 4.52 0.90
CA PRO A 16 -13.10 4.61 2.35
C PRO A 16 -13.02 3.20 2.95
N TYR A 17 -12.02 2.96 3.80
CA TYR A 17 -12.04 1.82 4.71
C TYR A 17 -12.87 2.19 5.95
N GLN A 18 -13.61 1.24 6.52
CA GLN A 18 -14.36 1.44 7.76
C GLN A 18 -13.62 0.91 8.97
N SER A 19 -12.77 -0.09 8.80
CA SER A 19 -11.93 -0.62 9.86
C SER A 19 -10.48 -0.78 9.40
N MET A 20 -9.57 -0.51 10.34
CA MET A 20 -8.14 -0.73 10.20
C MET A 20 -7.67 -1.55 11.40
N GLY A 21 -7.20 -2.76 11.14
CA GLY A 21 -6.52 -3.60 12.12
C GLY A 21 -5.02 -3.54 11.90
N ARG A 22 -4.24 -3.39 12.96
CA ARG A 22 -2.77 -3.42 12.91
C ARG A 22 -2.30 -4.50 13.87
N ASN A 23 -1.62 -5.50 13.33
CA ASN A 23 -0.97 -6.55 14.11
C ASN A 23 0.54 -6.40 14.03
N ILE A 24 1.21 -6.42 15.17
CA ILE A 24 2.67 -6.34 15.27
C ILE A 24 3.13 -7.51 16.12
N ASP A 25 3.87 -8.42 15.50
CA ASP A 25 4.41 -9.59 16.17
C ASP A 25 5.80 -9.28 16.71
N TYR A 26 6.10 -9.79 17.91
CA TYR A 26 7.39 -9.60 18.59
C TYR A 26 7.99 -10.94 18.96
N ARG A 27 9.31 -11.09 18.75
CA ARG A 27 10.02 -12.35 19.03
C ARG A 27 10.47 -12.42 20.47
N TRP A 28 9.87 -13.35 21.21
CA TRP A 28 10.18 -13.65 22.61
C TRP A 28 10.41 -15.15 22.82
N PRO A 29 11.50 -15.74 22.30
CA PRO A 29 11.86 -17.12 22.65
C PRO A 29 12.01 -17.27 24.16
N THR A 30 11.47 -18.37 24.69
CA THR A 30 11.54 -18.71 26.10
C THR A 30 12.43 -19.94 26.30
N ASN A 31 13.24 -19.91 27.37
CA ASN A 31 14.09 -21.03 27.77
C ASN A 31 13.66 -21.53 29.15
N SER A 32 13.36 -22.83 29.23
CA SER A 32 12.89 -23.49 30.43
C SER A 32 14.00 -23.61 31.48
N ARG A 33 13.64 -23.36 32.74
CA ARG A 33 14.55 -23.47 33.89
C ARG A 33 13.95 -24.40 34.93
N VAL A 34 14.75 -25.29 35.51
CA VAL A 34 14.28 -26.23 36.52
C VAL A 34 13.84 -25.47 37.77
N GLY A 35 12.59 -25.66 38.20
CA GLY A 35 12.03 -25.07 39.43
C GLY A 35 11.76 -23.56 39.37
N LEU A 36 11.93 -22.91 38.21
CA LEU A 36 11.76 -21.46 38.03
C LEU A 36 10.93 -21.16 36.79
N ARG A 37 10.39 -19.94 36.70
CA ARG A 37 9.71 -19.47 35.49
C ARG A 37 10.70 -19.43 34.31
N PRO A 38 10.28 -19.83 33.08
CA PRO A 38 11.12 -19.72 31.89
C PRO A 38 11.63 -18.30 31.68
N SER A 39 12.89 -18.15 31.26
CA SER A 39 13.46 -16.86 30.89
C SER A 39 13.05 -16.52 29.46
N ALA A 40 12.45 -15.35 29.24
CA ALA A 40 12.15 -14.83 27.91
C ALA A 40 13.24 -13.86 27.47
N GLN A 41 13.69 -13.97 26.22
CA GLN A 41 14.66 -13.04 25.63
C GLN A 41 14.00 -12.26 24.49
N PHE A 42 14.11 -10.94 24.50
CA PHE A 42 13.62 -10.11 23.41
C PHE A 42 14.60 -10.13 22.24
N LEU A 43 14.16 -10.65 21.09
CA LEU A 43 14.94 -10.66 19.85
C LEU A 43 14.56 -9.57 18.85
N GLY A 44 13.54 -8.76 19.18
CA GLY A 44 13.07 -7.66 18.33
C GLY A 44 11.68 -7.88 17.73
N VAL A 45 11.32 -6.96 16.84
CA VAL A 45 10.08 -7.00 16.06
C VAL A 45 10.19 -8.13 15.02
N ASP A 46 9.06 -8.78 14.72
CA ASP A 46 8.92 -9.80 13.68
C ASP A 46 8.18 -9.21 12.48
N SER A 47 6.98 -9.73 12.18
CA SER A 47 6.12 -9.22 11.12
C SER A 47 5.16 -8.13 11.62
N GLU A 48 4.90 -7.14 10.76
CA GLU A 48 3.84 -6.16 10.98
C GLU A 48 2.86 -6.23 9.82
N LYS A 49 1.58 -6.46 10.15
CA LYS A 49 0.50 -6.58 9.19
C LYS A 49 -0.57 -5.54 9.45
N ILE A 50 -1.07 -4.91 8.39
CA ILE A 50 -2.20 -3.98 8.44
C ILE A 50 -3.30 -4.52 7.56
N THR A 51 -4.48 -4.71 8.14
CA THR A 51 -5.69 -5.12 7.42
C THR A 51 -6.64 -3.95 7.35
N LEU A 52 -6.96 -3.52 6.14
CA LEU A 52 -7.98 -2.51 5.87
C LEU A 52 -9.21 -3.22 5.33
N SER A 53 -10.36 -2.97 5.93
CA SER A 53 -11.63 -3.49 5.42
C SER A 53 -12.63 -2.37 5.18
N GLY A 54 -13.37 -2.48 4.09
CA GLY A 54 -14.47 -1.59 3.86
C GLY A 54 -15.45 -2.03 2.79
N VAL A 55 -16.49 -1.21 2.61
CA VAL A 55 -17.57 -1.39 1.67
C VAL A 55 -17.61 -0.19 0.75
N LEU A 56 -17.61 -0.47 -0.54
CA LEU A 56 -17.75 0.50 -1.62
C LEU A 56 -19.14 0.37 -2.21
N LEU A 57 -19.78 1.51 -2.42
CA LEU A 57 -21.01 1.62 -3.20
C LEU A 57 -20.67 2.34 -4.51
N PRO A 58 -20.45 1.64 -5.64
CA PRO A 58 -19.91 2.27 -6.84
C PRO A 58 -20.70 3.48 -7.35
N GLU A 59 -22.03 3.49 -7.18
CA GLU A 59 -22.89 4.63 -7.54
C GLU A 59 -22.61 5.91 -6.73
N LEU A 60 -22.15 5.76 -5.48
CA LEU A 60 -21.92 6.88 -4.56
C LEU A 60 -20.43 7.22 -4.41
N THR A 61 -19.58 6.21 -4.53
CA THR A 61 -18.18 6.25 -4.08
C THR A 61 -17.17 6.06 -5.21
N GLY A 62 -17.61 5.70 -6.44
CA GLY A 62 -16.69 5.52 -7.57
C GLY A 62 -15.59 4.49 -7.30
N GLY A 63 -15.95 3.27 -6.87
CA GLY A 63 -14.98 2.34 -6.27
C GLY A 63 -14.26 1.37 -7.21
N ARG A 64 -14.83 1.02 -8.37
CA ARG A 64 -14.31 -0.11 -9.19
C ARG A 64 -12.95 0.18 -9.81
N LEU A 65 -12.75 1.39 -10.33
CA LEU A 65 -11.46 1.81 -10.89
C LEU A 65 -10.39 1.96 -9.81
N SER A 66 -10.78 2.36 -8.60
CA SER A 66 -9.87 2.47 -7.47
C SER A 66 -9.36 1.11 -7.00
N LEU A 67 -10.23 0.08 -6.97
CA LEU A 67 -9.80 -1.28 -6.68
C LEU A 67 -8.88 -1.84 -7.77
N LEU A 68 -9.16 -1.56 -9.04
CA LEU A 68 -8.27 -1.94 -10.14
C LEU A 68 -6.89 -1.25 -10.04
N ALA A 69 -6.86 0.01 -9.60
CA ALA A 69 -5.59 0.71 -9.36
C ALA A 69 -4.79 0.05 -8.23
N LEU A 70 -5.45 -0.40 -7.15
CA LEU A 70 -4.79 -1.15 -6.07
C LEU A 70 -4.27 -2.51 -6.56
N GLU A 71 -5.02 -3.20 -7.41
CA GLU A 71 -4.58 -4.45 -8.05
C GLU A 71 -3.34 -4.20 -8.92
N ALA A 72 -3.37 -3.18 -9.79
CA ALA A 72 -2.21 -2.81 -10.60
C ALA A 72 -0.99 -2.37 -9.78
N MET A 73 -1.19 -1.78 -8.59
CA MET A 73 -0.11 -1.47 -7.66
C MET A 73 0.45 -2.73 -6.98
N ALA A 74 -0.40 -3.71 -6.69
CA ALA A 74 0.03 -5.00 -6.16
C ALA A 74 0.86 -5.77 -7.19
N ASP A 75 0.43 -5.75 -8.46
CA ASP A 75 1.12 -6.39 -9.58
C ASP A 75 2.53 -5.83 -9.84
N GLN A 76 2.79 -4.58 -9.45
CA GLN A 76 4.13 -4.00 -9.53
C GLN A 76 5.11 -4.62 -8.54
N GLY A 77 4.63 -5.26 -7.47
CA GLY A 77 5.47 -5.89 -6.45
C GLY A 77 6.38 -4.92 -5.69
N LYS A 78 6.12 -3.60 -5.79
CA LYS A 78 6.91 -2.56 -5.14
C LYS A 78 6.40 -2.28 -3.73
N ALA A 79 7.33 -1.91 -2.84
CA ALA A 79 6.99 -1.41 -1.52
C ALA A 79 6.57 0.07 -1.63
N TRP A 80 5.50 0.43 -0.92
CA TRP A 80 4.92 1.76 -0.95
C TRP A 80 4.90 2.36 0.45
N PRO A 81 5.20 3.66 0.61
CA PRO A 81 5.11 4.32 1.90
C PRO A 81 3.65 4.39 2.34
N LEU A 82 3.37 3.94 3.55
CA LEU A 82 2.05 4.02 4.17
C LEU A 82 2.00 5.17 5.17
N VAL A 83 1.12 6.14 4.90
CA VAL A 83 0.99 7.35 5.71
C VAL A 83 -0.47 7.58 6.08
N GLU A 84 -0.73 7.84 7.34
CA GLU A 84 -2.05 8.21 7.83
C GLU A 84 -2.38 9.67 7.50
N GLY A 85 -3.66 9.96 7.29
CA GLY A 85 -4.15 11.33 7.12
C GLY A 85 -3.93 12.24 8.33
N SER A 86 -3.64 11.66 9.51
CA SER A 86 -3.22 12.38 10.72
C SER A 86 -1.76 12.85 10.68
N GLY A 87 -0.96 12.34 9.74
CA GLY A 87 0.48 12.62 9.61
C GLY A 87 1.39 11.50 10.15
N MET A 88 0.83 10.42 10.70
CA MET A 88 1.63 9.27 11.15
C MET A 88 2.18 8.45 9.97
N ILE A 89 3.49 8.26 9.91
CA ILE A 89 4.15 7.41 8.91
C ILE A 89 4.33 6.02 9.51
N TYR A 90 3.75 4.99 8.88
CA TYR A 90 3.87 3.60 9.35
C TYR A 90 5.16 2.93 8.85
N GLY A 91 5.60 3.24 7.63
CA GLY A 91 6.75 2.61 6.98
C GLY A 91 6.45 2.19 5.54
N MET A 92 7.25 1.31 4.95
CA MET A 92 6.98 0.74 3.63
C MET A 92 6.20 -0.56 3.76
N PHE A 93 5.14 -0.64 2.97
CA PHE A 93 4.23 -1.77 2.92
C PHE A 93 4.09 -2.29 1.50
N VAL A 94 4.00 -3.60 1.37
CA VAL A 94 3.58 -4.28 0.15
C VAL A 94 2.15 -4.77 0.33
N ILE A 95 1.43 -4.90 -0.79
CA ILE A 95 0.11 -5.51 -0.80
C ILE A 95 0.29 -7.03 -0.77
N GLU A 96 -0.05 -7.66 0.35
CA GLU A 96 0.01 -9.13 0.51
C GLU A 96 -1.19 -9.79 -0.16
N SER A 97 -2.38 -9.21 -0.01
CA SER A 97 -3.58 -9.72 -0.65
C SER A 97 -4.66 -8.64 -0.75
N LEU A 98 -5.39 -8.65 -1.87
CA LEU A 98 -6.64 -7.89 -2.03
C LEU A 98 -7.78 -8.89 -2.30
N SER A 99 -8.78 -8.89 -1.43
CA SER A 99 -10.02 -9.66 -1.60
C SER A 99 -11.17 -8.70 -1.85
N GLN A 100 -12.02 -9.03 -2.82
CA GLN A 100 -13.23 -8.27 -3.14
C GLN A 100 -14.43 -9.19 -3.30
N THR A 101 -15.53 -8.86 -2.64
CA THR A 101 -16.80 -9.59 -2.68
C THR A 101 -17.89 -8.65 -3.17
N GLY A 102 -18.42 -8.92 -4.36
CA GLY A 102 -19.56 -8.19 -4.93
C GLY A 102 -20.89 -8.73 -4.43
N ALA A 103 -21.81 -7.83 -4.08
CA ALA A 103 -23.19 -8.12 -3.71
C ALA A 103 -24.14 -7.10 -4.35
N LEU A 104 -25.42 -7.49 -4.46
CA LEU A 104 -26.49 -6.68 -5.05
C LEU A 104 -26.15 -6.27 -6.50
N PHE A 105 -26.29 -7.18 -7.43
CA PHE A 105 -25.96 -6.92 -8.84
C PHE A 105 -27.09 -6.19 -9.55
N PHE A 106 -26.73 -5.28 -10.45
CA PHE A 106 -27.63 -4.72 -11.45
C PHE A 106 -27.99 -5.76 -12.52
N GLU A 107 -28.98 -5.45 -13.35
CA GLU A 107 -29.34 -6.29 -14.50
C GLU A 107 -28.18 -6.44 -15.51
N ASP A 108 -27.25 -5.48 -15.55
CA ASP A 108 -26.04 -5.54 -16.37
C ASP A 108 -24.90 -6.37 -15.73
N GLY A 109 -25.11 -6.94 -14.54
CA GLY A 109 -24.14 -7.73 -13.80
C GLY A 109 -23.11 -6.93 -13.01
N SER A 110 -23.18 -5.59 -12.98
CA SER A 110 -22.31 -4.77 -12.13
C SER A 110 -22.74 -4.82 -10.66
N ALA A 111 -21.79 -4.86 -9.72
CA ALA A 111 -22.09 -4.93 -8.29
C ALA A 111 -22.42 -3.55 -7.71
N ARG A 112 -23.55 -3.41 -7.00
CA ARG A 112 -23.93 -2.19 -6.24
C ARG A 112 -23.19 -2.06 -4.93
N ARG A 113 -22.76 -3.18 -4.35
CA ARG A 113 -22.03 -3.24 -3.09
C ARG A 113 -20.79 -4.10 -3.31
N ILE A 114 -19.62 -3.56 -2.99
CA ILE A 114 -18.36 -4.29 -3.07
C ILE A 114 -17.71 -4.21 -1.70
N GLU A 115 -17.56 -5.34 -1.04
CA GLU A 115 -16.81 -5.45 0.21
C GLU A 115 -15.37 -5.79 -0.15
N PHE A 116 -14.41 -5.04 0.37
CA PHE A 116 -12.99 -5.28 0.14
C PHE A 116 -12.25 -5.49 1.44
N THR A 117 -11.25 -6.35 1.38
CA THR A 117 -10.26 -6.56 2.43
C THR A 117 -8.88 -6.49 1.81
N LEU A 118 -8.08 -5.53 2.25
CA LEU A 118 -6.71 -5.33 1.81
C LEU A 118 -5.78 -5.68 2.98
N ASN A 119 -4.90 -6.66 2.78
CA ASN A 119 -3.84 -7.00 3.72
C ASN A 119 -2.52 -6.42 3.20
N LEU A 120 -1.86 -5.68 4.07
CA LEU A 120 -0.57 -5.05 3.85
C LEU A 120 0.45 -5.68 4.78
N LEU A 121 1.63 -5.98 4.24
CA LEU A 121 2.77 -6.50 5.00
C LEU A 121 3.88 -5.45 5.01
N ARG A 122 4.43 -5.17 6.18
CA ARG A 122 5.58 -4.28 6.33
C ARG A 122 6.86 -4.96 5.85
N VAL A 123 7.67 -4.27 5.05
CA VAL A 123 8.90 -4.84 4.45
C VAL A 123 10.17 -4.08 4.83
N ASP A 124 10.08 -3.07 5.69
CA ASP A 124 11.25 -2.28 6.09
C ASP A 124 12.31 -3.14 6.83
N GLU A 125 13.53 -3.24 6.30
CA GLU A 125 14.69 -3.71 7.08
C GLU A 125 15.22 -2.63 8.04
N SER A 126 15.13 -1.34 7.65
CA SER A 126 15.40 -0.17 8.50
C SER A 126 14.95 1.15 7.83
N LEU A 127 14.79 2.23 8.60
CA LEU A 127 14.53 3.59 8.07
C LEU A 127 15.57 4.03 7.01
N THR A 128 16.81 3.57 7.11
CA THR A 128 17.88 3.87 6.16
C THR A 128 17.63 3.22 4.79
N ALA A 129 17.08 2.01 4.78
CA ALA A 129 16.69 1.33 3.54
C ALA A 129 15.51 2.05 2.86
N MET A 130 14.58 2.58 3.66
CA MET A 130 13.43 3.36 3.17
C MET A 130 13.86 4.66 2.45
N PHE A 131 14.86 5.39 2.98
CA PHE A 131 15.40 6.57 2.30
C PHE A 131 16.13 6.21 0.99
N GLY A 132 16.82 5.06 0.95
CA GLY A 132 17.49 4.58 -0.27
C GLY A 132 16.50 4.25 -1.39
N ASP A 133 15.43 3.51 -1.07
CA ASP A 133 14.40 3.13 -2.05
C ASP A 133 13.62 4.36 -2.56
N LEU A 134 13.26 5.29 -1.67
CA LEU A 134 12.61 6.56 -2.07
C LEU A 134 13.51 7.42 -2.98
N GLN A 135 14.82 7.48 -2.70
CA GLN A 135 15.76 8.21 -3.54
C GLN A 135 15.89 7.55 -4.93
N GLN A 136 15.98 6.22 -4.99
CA GLN A 136 16.02 5.49 -6.26
C GLN A 136 14.74 5.71 -7.08
N GLN A 137 13.56 5.67 -6.44
CA GLN A 137 12.29 5.95 -7.11
C GLN A 137 12.21 7.39 -7.64
N ALA A 138 12.73 8.37 -6.89
CA ALA A 138 12.80 9.76 -7.35
C ALA A 138 13.75 9.94 -8.54
N ASP A 139 14.93 9.31 -8.49
CA ASP A 139 15.92 9.37 -9.56
C ASP A 139 15.41 8.70 -10.85
N GLU A 140 14.68 7.58 -10.74
CA GLU A 140 14.01 6.94 -11.90
C GLU A 140 12.96 7.85 -12.56
N LEU A 141 12.17 8.58 -11.77
CA LEU A 141 11.16 9.51 -12.27
C LEU A 141 11.80 10.72 -12.95
N LEU A 142 12.86 11.28 -12.35
CA LEU A 142 13.65 12.37 -12.92
C LEU A 142 14.32 11.93 -14.23
N GLY A 143 14.91 10.73 -14.27
CA GLY A 143 15.49 10.16 -15.48
C GLY A 143 14.48 10.06 -16.62
N LYS A 144 13.29 9.49 -16.35
CA LYS A 144 12.20 9.40 -17.34
C LYS A 144 11.71 10.77 -17.83
N ALA A 145 11.59 11.74 -16.93
CA ALA A 145 11.19 13.11 -17.29
C ALA A 145 12.23 13.80 -18.19
N THR A 146 13.51 13.61 -17.89
CA THR A 146 14.62 14.15 -18.69
C THR A 146 14.68 13.51 -20.07
N GLU A 147 14.48 12.19 -20.16
CA GLU A 147 14.44 11.47 -21.43
C GLU A 147 13.24 11.90 -22.30
N MET A 148 12.06 12.10 -21.70
CA MET A 148 10.89 12.61 -22.41
C MET A 148 11.10 14.05 -22.92
N THR A 149 11.76 14.89 -22.14
CA THR A 149 12.06 16.29 -22.54
C THR A 149 13.07 16.32 -23.69
N GLY A 150 14.10 15.47 -23.64
CA GLY A 150 15.05 15.30 -24.73
C GLY A 150 14.38 14.84 -26.03
N LYS A 151 13.51 13.82 -25.95
CA LYS A 151 12.75 13.32 -27.12
C LYS A 151 11.81 14.38 -27.71
N ALA A 152 11.14 15.17 -26.87
CA ALA A 152 10.29 16.26 -27.32
C ALA A 152 11.09 17.37 -28.02
N GLN A 153 12.27 17.73 -27.47
CA GLN A 153 13.14 18.73 -28.07
C GLN A 153 13.72 18.27 -29.42
N THR A 154 14.08 17.00 -29.55
CA THR A 154 14.53 16.42 -30.83
C THR A 154 13.40 16.37 -31.86
N ALA A 155 12.18 16.02 -31.46
CA ALA A 155 11.03 15.97 -32.34
C ALA A 155 10.61 17.37 -32.85
N ILE A 156 10.70 18.40 -32.00
CA ILE A 156 10.42 19.79 -32.38
C ILE A 156 11.57 20.35 -33.23
N GLY A 157 12.82 20.05 -32.89
CA GLY A 157 13.99 20.49 -33.66
C GLY A 157 14.07 19.88 -35.06
N GLY A 158 13.60 18.64 -35.24
CA GLY A 158 13.54 17.97 -36.54
C GLY A 158 12.43 18.47 -37.47
N PHE A 159 11.50 19.28 -36.98
CA PHE A 159 10.39 19.84 -37.78
C PHE A 159 10.75 21.19 -38.43
N PHE A 160 11.87 21.81 -38.02
CA PHE A 160 12.35 23.09 -38.53
C PHE A 160 13.69 22.98 -39.29
N SER A 161 14.08 21.76 -39.68
CA SER A 161 15.21 21.51 -40.58
C SER A 161 14.75 20.91 -41.91
#